data_AF-A0A8J7NZM4-F1
#
_entry.id   AF-A0A8J7NZM4-F1
#
_cell.length_a   1.000
_cell.length_b   1.000
_cell.length_c   1.000
_cell.angle_alpha   90.00
_cell.angle_beta   90.00
_cell.angle_gamma   90.00
#
_symmetry.space_group_name_H-M   'P 1'
#
loop_
_entity.id
_entity.type
_entity.pdbx_description
1 polymer ?
#
loop_
_entity_poly.entity_id
_entity_poly.type
_entity_poly.pdbx_seq_one_letter_code
_entity_poly.pdbx_strand_id
1 'polypeptide(L)'
;MACSQLVIFLTLSCLLVAAVEIQKPRGVPLTNRHFYEESKPFTCLDGTKTISFDRVNDDYCDCKDGSDEPGTSACPNGNFFCANTGYKAQFIPSSRVNDGICDCCDTTDEYNSGAVCENTCKELGRKERESLEKIREITREGFLLKQQLIEEAKKSREEKQVKAGEGGYNSSFRTVKETAEQPEKEARERHLKAWEEQKEGLRVEKEKAKMAEVFLELDDDADGLVSVSELQTHVELDPDSDGTLSDTEAQELLGGSTQVDTAAFQNTVWNNIKDKYKSESQHEGLAPPPEESRDPSLDNESDSHYPDEDGGEEEEDDDDEEDDEDHEDDDKTPPVGRPSEKAEEEEPAMPPYDEETQALIDAAQKARDDFNEAEKGLRELEDQIKSLEKEISFDFGPSAEFSYLYNQCYELTTSEYIYRLCPFNRVSQKSKYGGSETNLGSWGLWAGPEDKKYSVMKYEHGTGCWQGPNRSTVVKLTCGKETTVVSTTEPSRCEYLMEFTTPAICQEPQPSDLFPHDEF
;
A
#
# COMPACT_ATOMS: atom_id res chain seq x y z
N MET A 1 -41.45 -74.40 -30.18
CA MET A 1 -40.99 -75.00 -28.91
C MET A 1 -39.58 -74.52 -28.50
N ALA A 2 -38.59 -74.48 -29.40
CA ALA A 2 -37.20 -74.09 -29.07
C ALA A 2 -37.04 -72.77 -28.27
N CYS A 3 -37.77 -71.70 -28.62
CA CYS A 3 -37.62 -70.39 -27.95
C CYS A 3 -37.99 -70.44 -26.45
N SER A 4 -38.99 -71.24 -26.06
CA SER A 4 -39.40 -71.38 -24.65
C SER A 4 -38.39 -72.18 -23.81
N GLN A 5 -37.64 -73.10 -24.43
CA GLN A 5 -36.59 -73.85 -23.75
C GLN A 5 -35.34 -72.98 -23.53
N LEU A 6 -35.01 -72.11 -24.48
CA LEU A 6 -33.87 -71.18 -24.36
C LEU A 6 -34.05 -70.20 -23.19
N VAL A 7 -35.26 -69.64 -23.04
CA VAL A 7 -35.59 -68.73 -21.92
C VAL A 7 -35.50 -69.46 -20.58
N ILE A 8 -35.98 -70.69 -20.48
CA ILE A 8 -35.89 -71.49 -19.24
C ILE A 8 -34.43 -71.77 -18.87
N PHE A 9 -33.55 -72.09 -19.83
CA PHE A 9 -32.13 -72.28 -19.54
C PHE A 9 -31.43 -70.99 -19.09
N LEU A 10 -31.76 -69.84 -19.69
CA LEU A 10 -31.22 -68.53 -19.29
C LEU A 10 -31.72 -68.08 -17.91
N THR A 11 -32.97 -68.35 -17.55
CA THR A 11 -33.46 -68.06 -16.19
C THR A 11 -32.89 -69.01 -15.14
N LEU A 12 -32.59 -70.27 -15.51
CA LEU A 12 -31.97 -71.23 -14.61
C LEU A 12 -30.48 -70.95 -14.38
N SER A 13 -29.75 -70.41 -15.37
CA SER A 13 -28.34 -70.02 -15.18
C SER A 13 -28.15 -68.80 -14.25
N CYS A 14 -29.12 -67.89 -14.17
CA CYS A 14 -29.08 -66.76 -13.24
C CYS A 14 -29.38 -67.14 -11.77
N LEU A 15 -29.80 -68.37 -11.49
CA LEU A 15 -30.15 -68.83 -10.13
C LEU A 15 -29.00 -69.56 -9.39
N LEU A 16 -27.81 -69.63 -9.99
CA LEU A 16 -26.65 -70.33 -9.42
C LEU A 16 -25.41 -69.43 -9.19
N VAL A 17 -25.63 -68.13 -8.94
CA VAL A 17 -24.64 -67.31 -8.24
C VAL A 17 -24.80 -67.54 -6.74
N ALA A 18 -24.35 -68.70 -6.27
CA ALA A 18 -24.10 -68.90 -4.85
C ALA A 18 -22.89 -68.04 -4.48
N ALA A 19 -23.03 -67.17 -3.48
CA ALA A 19 -21.89 -66.49 -2.89
C ALA A 19 -20.94 -67.55 -2.33
N VAL A 20 -19.69 -67.56 -2.81
CA VAL A 20 -18.67 -68.47 -2.29
C VAL A 20 -18.19 -67.89 -0.97
N GLU A 21 -18.80 -68.34 0.13
CA GLU A 21 -18.45 -67.86 1.47
C GLU A 21 -17.10 -68.45 1.89
N ILE A 22 -16.07 -67.60 1.89
CA ILE A 22 -14.67 -67.95 2.09
C ILE A 22 -14.41 -68.23 3.59
N GLN A 23 -14.71 -69.46 4.04
CA GLN A 23 -14.63 -69.92 5.45
C GLN A 23 -13.28 -69.64 6.10
N LYS A 24 -13.19 -68.60 6.95
CA LYS A 24 -11.97 -68.14 7.64
C LYS A 24 -12.22 -68.06 9.15
N PRO A 25 -11.19 -68.16 10.02
CA PRO A 25 -11.39 -67.87 11.43
C PRO A 25 -11.87 -66.44 11.69
N ARG A 26 -12.54 -66.25 12.83
CA ARG A 26 -12.95 -64.93 13.32
C ARG A 26 -11.72 -64.04 13.51
N GLY A 27 -11.88 -62.74 13.24
CA GLY A 27 -10.83 -61.74 13.43
C GLY A 27 -9.61 -61.83 12.49
N VAL A 28 -9.63 -62.71 11.48
CA VAL A 28 -8.59 -62.80 10.43
C VAL A 28 -9.04 -62.04 9.16
N PRO A 29 -8.21 -61.19 8.52
CA PRO A 29 -8.53 -60.58 7.22
C PRO A 29 -8.40 -61.59 6.07
N LEU A 30 -9.10 -61.34 4.94
CA LEU A 30 -9.06 -62.23 3.77
C LEU A 30 -7.65 -62.44 3.22
N THR A 31 -6.81 -61.39 3.24
CA THR A 31 -5.39 -61.44 2.86
C THR A 31 -4.59 -62.46 3.67
N ASN A 32 -4.85 -62.59 4.98
CA ASN A 32 -4.13 -63.49 5.87
C ASN A 32 -4.75 -64.90 5.97
N ARG A 33 -5.89 -65.16 5.30
CA ARG A 33 -6.58 -66.46 5.29
C ARG A 33 -5.63 -67.65 5.12
N HIS A 34 -4.66 -67.52 4.21
CA HIS A 34 -3.75 -68.60 3.81
C HIS A 34 -2.80 -69.07 4.92
N PHE A 35 -2.63 -68.30 6.01
CA PHE A 35 -1.91 -68.76 7.20
C PHE A 35 -2.77 -69.66 8.12
N TYR A 36 -4.09 -69.64 7.96
CA TYR A 36 -5.07 -70.32 8.81
C TYR A 36 -5.81 -71.42 8.05
N GLU A 37 -5.08 -72.40 7.54
CA GLU A 37 -5.65 -73.57 6.87
C GLU A 37 -5.99 -74.69 7.87
N GLU A 38 -7.29 -74.95 8.11
CA GLU A 38 -7.80 -76.00 9.01
C GLU A 38 -7.20 -77.41 8.78
N SER A 39 -6.75 -77.70 7.56
CA SER A 39 -6.17 -79.00 7.18
C SER A 39 -4.73 -79.23 7.66
N LYS A 40 -4.09 -78.23 8.27
CA LYS A 40 -2.67 -78.24 8.68
C LYS A 40 -2.51 -77.77 10.12
N PRO A 41 -1.46 -78.19 10.85
CA PRO A 41 -1.12 -77.58 12.13
C PRO A 41 -0.76 -76.09 11.93
N PHE A 42 -1.26 -75.24 12.81
CA PHE A 42 -1.00 -73.81 12.77
C PHE A 42 0.42 -73.51 13.26
N THR A 43 1.16 -72.67 12.55
CA THR A 43 2.46 -72.14 12.98
C THR A 43 2.27 -70.67 13.28
N CYS A 44 2.68 -70.23 14.47
CA CYS A 44 2.63 -68.81 14.85
C CYS A 44 3.29 -67.95 13.76
N LEU A 45 2.78 -66.75 13.49
CA LEU A 45 3.26 -65.91 12.40
C LEU A 45 4.70 -65.41 12.62
N ASP A 46 5.13 -65.32 13.88
CA ASP A 46 6.53 -65.11 14.30
C ASP A 46 7.46 -66.33 14.10
N GLY A 47 6.92 -67.48 13.70
CA GLY A 47 7.64 -68.72 13.47
C GLY A 47 8.14 -69.44 14.72
N THR A 48 7.76 -69.00 15.93
CA THR A 48 8.35 -69.51 17.18
C THR A 48 7.88 -70.91 17.59
N LYS A 49 6.66 -71.29 17.20
CA LYS A 49 5.98 -72.51 17.66
C LYS A 49 4.95 -72.98 16.63
N THR A 50 4.70 -74.29 16.61
CA THR A 50 3.64 -74.94 15.82
C THR A 50 2.72 -75.69 16.77
N ILE A 51 1.41 -75.50 16.61
CA ILE A 51 0.33 -76.02 17.46
C ILE A 51 -0.72 -76.76 16.63
N SER A 52 -1.65 -77.47 17.28
CA SER A 52 -2.82 -78.02 16.57
C SER A 52 -3.71 -76.88 16.09
N PHE A 53 -4.40 -77.05 14.97
CA PHE A 53 -5.35 -76.02 14.50
C PHE A 53 -6.50 -75.81 15.49
N ASP A 54 -6.85 -76.81 16.30
CA ASP A 54 -7.87 -76.73 17.35
C ASP A 54 -7.53 -75.74 18.48
N ARG A 55 -6.31 -75.18 18.49
CA ARG A 55 -5.81 -74.16 19.41
C ARG A 55 -5.82 -72.75 18.79
N VAL A 56 -6.58 -72.56 17.72
CA VAL A 56 -6.81 -71.25 17.10
C VAL A 56 -8.19 -70.76 17.52
N ASN A 57 -8.24 -69.66 18.27
CA ASN A 57 -9.42 -69.16 18.98
C ASN A 57 -9.95 -70.14 20.04
N ASP A 58 -9.07 -70.67 20.89
CA ASP A 58 -9.43 -71.58 22.00
C ASP A 58 -9.51 -70.88 23.39
N ASP A 59 -9.46 -69.55 23.40
CA ASP A 59 -9.39 -68.67 24.59
C ASP A 59 -8.09 -68.86 25.41
N TYR A 60 -7.02 -69.41 24.82
CA TYR A 60 -5.71 -69.56 25.47
C TYR A 60 -4.54 -69.05 24.61
N CYS A 61 -3.77 -68.11 25.15
CA CYS A 61 -2.62 -67.54 24.43
C CYS A 61 -1.39 -68.49 24.42
N ASP A 62 -1.26 -69.22 23.32
CA ASP A 62 -0.25 -70.22 23.01
C ASP A 62 0.93 -69.66 22.19
N CYS A 63 0.72 -68.64 21.34
CA CYS A 63 1.75 -67.94 20.56
C CYS A 63 2.19 -66.62 21.21
N LYS A 64 3.47 -66.26 21.07
CA LYS A 64 4.02 -65.04 21.69
C LYS A 64 3.58 -63.75 20.98
N ASP A 65 3.34 -63.84 19.68
CA ASP A 65 2.78 -62.76 18.85
C ASP A 65 1.25 -62.65 18.92
N GLY A 66 0.59 -63.60 19.59
CA GLY A 66 -0.87 -63.70 19.68
C GLY A 66 -1.59 -64.01 18.37
N SER A 67 -0.88 -64.61 17.41
CA SER A 67 -1.44 -64.94 16.09
C SER A 67 -2.40 -66.14 16.08
N ASP A 68 -2.38 -66.95 17.12
CA ASP A 68 -3.31 -68.04 17.43
C ASP A 68 -4.70 -67.57 17.86
N GLU A 69 -4.79 -66.41 18.51
CA GLU A 69 -6.04 -65.86 19.06
C GLU A 69 -6.51 -64.57 18.32
N PRO A 70 -6.69 -64.57 16.98
CA PRO A 70 -7.12 -63.39 16.23
C PRO A 70 -8.59 -63.01 16.52
N GLY A 71 -9.39 -63.95 17.02
CA GLY A 71 -10.83 -63.86 17.19
C GLY A 71 -11.31 -63.78 18.65
N THR A 72 -10.40 -63.78 19.63
CA THR A 72 -10.71 -63.74 21.08
C THR A 72 -9.94 -62.61 21.78
N SER A 73 -10.14 -62.46 23.09
CA SER A 73 -9.40 -61.51 23.95
C SER A 73 -8.24 -62.16 24.72
N ALA A 74 -7.91 -63.43 24.47
CA ALA A 74 -6.98 -64.20 25.30
C ALA A 74 -5.50 -63.75 25.21
N CYS A 75 -5.07 -63.24 24.06
CA CYS A 75 -3.70 -62.73 23.87
C CYS A 75 -3.63 -61.20 24.05
N PRO A 76 -2.82 -60.67 25.00
CA PRO A 76 -2.80 -59.24 25.32
C PRO A 76 -2.16 -58.34 24.24
N ASN A 77 -1.40 -58.92 23.30
CA ASN A 77 -0.85 -58.22 22.13
C ASN A 77 -1.63 -58.54 20.83
N GLY A 78 -2.72 -59.29 20.94
CA GLY A 78 -3.54 -59.71 19.79
C GLY A 78 -4.29 -58.54 19.15
N ASN A 79 -4.65 -58.70 17.88
CA ASN A 79 -5.47 -57.75 17.15
C ASN A 79 -6.60 -58.49 16.44
N PHE A 80 -7.81 -57.95 16.57
CA PHE A 80 -9.02 -58.49 15.95
C PHE A 80 -9.39 -57.68 14.71
N PHE A 81 -9.62 -58.35 13.58
CA PHE A 81 -10.08 -57.72 12.35
C PHE A 81 -11.61 -57.66 12.25
N CYS A 82 -12.19 -56.47 12.36
CA CYS A 82 -13.57 -56.21 11.94
C CYS A 82 -13.59 -56.12 10.40
N ALA A 83 -14.42 -56.93 9.73
CA ALA A 83 -14.59 -56.83 8.28
C ALA A 83 -15.36 -55.56 7.90
N ASN A 84 -16.28 -55.11 8.77
CA ASN A 84 -17.09 -53.90 8.63
C ASN A 84 -17.79 -53.80 7.27
N THR A 85 -18.34 -54.92 6.77
CA THR A 85 -18.86 -55.04 5.40
C THR A 85 -19.81 -53.89 5.04
N GLY A 86 -19.44 -53.14 4.00
CA GLY A 86 -20.16 -51.94 3.57
C GLY A 86 -19.65 -50.61 4.17
N TYR A 87 -18.60 -50.65 4.99
CA TYR A 87 -17.81 -49.51 5.48
C TYR A 87 -16.30 -49.85 5.38
N LYS A 88 -15.45 -49.22 6.22
CA LYS A 88 -14.00 -49.44 6.28
C LYS A 88 -13.68 -50.57 7.25
N ALA A 89 -13.00 -51.61 6.75
CA ALA A 89 -12.39 -52.63 7.59
C ALA A 89 -11.37 -52.01 8.55
N GLN A 90 -11.26 -52.56 9.77
CA GLN A 90 -10.37 -52.02 10.81
C GLN A 90 -9.84 -53.14 11.71
N PHE A 91 -8.69 -52.89 12.33
CA PHE A 91 -8.20 -53.69 13.45
C PHE A 91 -8.52 -53.00 14.77
N ILE A 92 -8.99 -53.77 15.75
CA ILE A 92 -9.13 -53.36 17.14
C ILE A 92 -8.21 -54.21 18.03
N PRO A 93 -7.76 -53.70 19.20
CA PRO A 93 -7.02 -54.52 20.16
C PRO A 93 -7.87 -55.70 20.63
N SER A 94 -7.27 -56.87 20.83
CA SER A 94 -7.94 -58.07 21.37
C SER A 94 -8.68 -57.80 22.69
N SER A 95 -8.21 -56.84 23.50
CA SER A 95 -8.86 -56.45 24.75
C SER A 95 -10.28 -55.88 24.60
N ARG A 96 -10.71 -55.57 23.37
CA ARG A 96 -12.07 -55.09 23.04
C ARG A 96 -12.95 -56.17 22.41
N VAL A 97 -12.55 -57.43 22.50
CA VAL A 97 -13.34 -58.57 22.03
C VAL A 97 -14.11 -59.15 23.21
N ASN A 98 -15.44 -59.05 23.17
CA ASN A 98 -16.37 -59.43 24.23
C ASN A 98 -16.22 -58.63 25.53
N ASP A 99 -15.90 -57.33 25.45
CA ASP A 99 -15.74 -56.47 26.64
C ASP A 99 -17.04 -55.76 27.08
N GLY A 100 -18.11 -55.86 26.28
CA GLY A 100 -19.41 -55.23 26.48
C GLY A 100 -19.62 -53.95 25.67
N ILE A 101 -18.65 -53.52 24.87
CA ILE A 101 -18.67 -52.30 24.05
C ILE A 101 -18.65 -52.66 22.57
N CYS A 102 -19.51 -52.05 21.77
CA CYS A 102 -19.57 -52.27 20.32
C CYS A 102 -18.53 -51.40 19.59
N ASP A 103 -17.33 -51.92 19.36
CA ASP A 103 -16.22 -51.23 18.68
C ASP A 103 -16.22 -51.47 17.15
N CYS A 104 -16.61 -52.66 16.70
CA CYS A 104 -16.85 -52.98 15.29
C CYS A 104 -18.25 -52.52 14.87
N CYS A 105 -18.37 -51.81 13.73
CA CYS A 105 -19.70 -51.43 13.22
C CYS A 105 -20.52 -52.63 12.73
N ASP A 106 -19.88 -53.78 12.51
CA ASP A 106 -20.51 -55.04 12.11
C ASP A 106 -20.86 -55.96 13.29
N THR A 107 -20.54 -55.53 14.52
CA THR A 107 -20.78 -56.23 15.78
C THR A 107 -20.11 -57.61 15.88
N THR A 108 -19.01 -57.84 15.15
CA THR A 108 -18.32 -59.14 15.12
C THR A 108 -17.41 -59.42 16.32
N ASP A 109 -17.06 -58.37 17.05
CA ASP A 109 -16.36 -58.29 18.34
C ASP A 109 -17.21 -58.83 19.50
N GLU A 110 -18.45 -58.37 19.62
CA GLU A 110 -19.34 -58.63 20.76
C GLU A 110 -20.22 -59.89 20.57
N TYR A 111 -19.59 -60.99 20.18
CA TYR A 111 -20.30 -62.23 19.81
C TYR A 111 -20.70 -63.14 20.97
N ASN A 112 -20.16 -62.90 22.17
CA ASN A 112 -20.32 -63.73 23.37
C ASN A 112 -20.40 -62.93 24.69
N SER A 113 -20.33 -61.60 24.66
CA SER A 113 -20.47 -60.74 25.86
C SER A 113 -21.90 -60.61 26.37
N GLY A 114 -22.90 -60.83 25.51
CA GLY A 114 -24.30 -60.54 25.79
C GLY A 114 -24.71 -59.07 25.60
N ALA A 115 -23.83 -58.23 25.06
CA ALA A 115 -24.17 -56.88 24.63
C ALA A 115 -25.21 -56.90 23.49
N VAL A 116 -26.05 -55.87 23.41
CA VAL A 116 -27.03 -55.69 22.32
C VAL A 116 -26.49 -54.62 21.36
N CYS A 117 -25.69 -55.05 20.40
CA CYS A 117 -25.12 -54.19 19.37
C CYS A 117 -25.98 -54.16 18.10
N GLU A 118 -26.00 -53.02 17.40
CA GLU A 118 -26.67 -52.85 16.11
C GLU A 118 -25.64 -52.67 14.98
N ASN A 119 -25.83 -53.36 13.85
CA ASN A 119 -24.92 -53.22 12.71
C ASN A 119 -25.17 -51.88 12.00
N THR A 120 -24.18 -50.98 12.08
CA THR A 120 -24.26 -49.60 11.56
C THR A 120 -23.40 -49.38 10.31
N CYS A 121 -22.61 -50.36 9.86
CA CYS A 121 -21.65 -50.20 8.76
C CYS A 121 -22.30 -49.64 7.49
N LYS A 122 -23.47 -50.15 7.10
CA LYS A 122 -24.14 -49.72 5.86
C LYS A 122 -24.50 -48.24 5.86
N GLU A 123 -24.91 -47.68 7.00
CA GLU A 123 -25.23 -46.25 7.14
C GLU A 123 -23.96 -45.40 7.19
N LEU A 124 -22.94 -45.85 7.95
CA LEU A 124 -21.62 -45.18 8.01
C LEU A 124 -20.96 -45.11 6.62
N GLY A 125 -20.95 -46.22 5.88
CA GLY A 125 -20.41 -46.27 4.52
C GLY A 125 -21.30 -45.64 3.46
N ARG A 126 -22.60 -45.45 3.68
CA ARG A 126 -23.39 -44.54 2.83
C ARG A 126 -22.95 -43.09 3.06
N LYS A 127 -22.90 -42.64 4.32
CA LYS A 127 -22.49 -41.28 4.70
C LYS A 127 -21.08 -40.92 4.22
N GLU A 128 -20.13 -41.87 4.31
CA GLU A 128 -18.76 -41.68 3.84
C GLU A 128 -18.65 -41.64 2.31
N ARG A 129 -19.46 -42.43 1.58
CA ARG A 129 -19.50 -42.32 0.11
C ARG A 129 -20.12 -40.99 -0.33
N GLU A 130 -21.21 -40.56 0.33
CA GLU A 130 -21.83 -39.25 0.09
C GLU A 130 -20.89 -38.07 0.41
N SER A 131 -20.01 -38.18 1.42
CA SER A 131 -19.03 -37.14 1.74
C SER A 131 -17.88 -37.11 0.73
N LEU A 132 -17.33 -38.28 0.37
CA LEU A 132 -16.28 -38.40 -0.64
C LEU A 132 -16.75 -37.97 -2.03
N GLU A 133 -17.98 -38.29 -2.42
CA GLU A 133 -18.58 -37.85 -3.70
C GLU A 133 -18.66 -36.32 -3.79
N LYS A 134 -19.13 -35.65 -2.73
CA LYS A 134 -19.13 -34.17 -2.64
C LYS A 134 -17.72 -33.59 -2.71
N ILE A 135 -16.74 -34.19 -2.03
CA ILE A 135 -15.33 -33.75 -2.09
C ILE A 135 -14.78 -33.90 -3.51
N ARG A 136 -15.08 -35.00 -4.22
CA ARG A 136 -14.68 -35.21 -5.62
C ARG A 136 -15.34 -34.19 -6.56
N GLU A 137 -16.62 -33.89 -6.39
CA GLU A 137 -17.35 -32.89 -7.17
C GLU A 137 -16.73 -31.48 -6.97
N ILE A 138 -16.50 -31.09 -5.71
CA ILE A 138 -15.81 -29.85 -5.34
C ILE A 138 -14.40 -29.79 -5.94
N THR A 139 -13.63 -30.88 -5.85
CA THR A 139 -12.26 -30.96 -6.38
C THR A 139 -12.24 -30.86 -7.90
N ARG A 140 -13.16 -31.55 -8.58
CA ARG A 140 -13.29 -31.53 -10.04
C ARG A 140 -13.64 -30.13 -10.56
N GLU A 141 -14.63 -29.47 -9.96
CA GLU A 141 -15.03 -28.12 -10.37
C GLU A 141 -13.95 -27.09 -10.02
N GLY A 142 -13.35 -27.16 -8.83
CA GLY A 142 -12.22 -26.31 -8.46
C GLY A 142 -11.02 -26.49 -9.39
N PHE A 143 -10.73 -27.71 -9.84
CA PHE A 143 -9.70 -27.98 -10.85
C PHE A 143 -10.04 -27.42 -12.24
N LEU A 144 -11.30 -27.48 -12.68
CA LEU A 144 -11.73 -26.84 -13.93
C LEU A 144 -11.60 -25.31 -13.85
N LEU A 145 -11.92 -24.70 -12.71
CA LEU A 145 -11.70 -23.28 -12.45
C LEU A 145 -10.20 -22.94 -12.44
N LYS A 146 -9.36 -23.77 -11.79
CA LYS A 146 -7.89 -23.63 -11.84
C LYS A 146 -7.36 -23.60 -13.27
N GLN A 147 -7.85 -24.47 -14.16
CA GLN A 147 -7.44 -24.48 -15.57
C GLN A 147 -7.80 -23.17 -16.29
N GLN A 148 -8.95 -22.59 -16.01
CA GLN A 148 -9.36 -21.28 -16.56
C GLN A 148 -8.47 -20.14 -16.05
N LEU A 149 -8.19 -20.12 -14.74
CA LEU A 149 -7.34 -19.12 -14.11
C LEU A 149 -5.88 -19.17 -14.61
N ILE A 150 -5.35 -20.38 -14.86
CA ILE A 150 -4.02 -20.57 -15.48
C ILE A 150 -3.98 -19.97 -16.90
N GLU A 151 -5.04 -20.13 -17.69
CA GLU A 151 -5.07 -19.62 -19.06
C GLU A 151 -5.21 -18.08 -19.10
N GLU A 152 -6.01 -17.51 -18.20
CA GLU A 152 -6.10 -16.06 -18.00
C GLU A 152 -4.76 -15.47 -17.52
N ALA A 153 -4.07 -16.16 -16.59
CA ALA A 153 -2.76 -15.75 -16.10
C ALA A 153 -1.70 -15.71 -17.23
N LYS A 154 -1.66 -16.71 -18.12
CA LYS A 154 -0.78 -16.71 -19.30
C LYS A 154 -1.05 -15.50 -20.20
N LYS A 155 -2.32 -15.28 -20.57
CA LYS A 155 -2.73 -14.17 -21.44
C LYS A 155 -2.35 -12.82 -20.85
N SER A 156 -2.64 -12.60 -19.56
CA SER A 156 -2.27 -11.38 -18.83
C SER A 156 -0.76 -11.16 -18.81
N ARG A 157 0.03 -12.23 -18.61
CA ARG A 157 1.50 -12.17 -18.65
C ARG A 157 2.05 -11.83 -20.03
N GLU A 158 1.49 -12.40 -21.10
CA GLU A 158 1.85 -12.07 -22.49
C GLU A 158 1.55 -10.60 -22.81
N GLU A 159 0.36 -10.11 -22.44
CA GLU A 159 -0.02 -8.70 -22.61
C GLU A 159 0.91 -7.74 -21.83
N LYS A 160 1.29 -8.09 -20.60
CA LYS A 160 2.25 -7.32 -19.79
C LYS A 160 3.66 -7.33 -20.39
N GLN A 161 4.12 -8.46 -20.93
CA GLN A 161 5.42 -8.56 -21.59
C GLN A 161 5.51 -7.75 -22.89
N VAL A 162 4.42 -7.70 -23.68
CA VAL A 162 4.36 -6.83 -24.87
C VAL A 162 4.46 -5.36 -24.46
N LYS A 163 3.66 -4.91 -23.49
CA LYS A 163 3.70 -3.51 -23.00
C LYS A 163 5.08 -3.11 -22.44
N ALA A 164 5.71 -3.99 -21.68
CA ALA A 164 7.06 -3.74 -21.15
C ALA A 164 8.13 -3.64 -22.27
N GLY A 165 7.91 -4.30 -23.41
CA GLY A 165 8.82 -4.23 -24.56
C GLY A 165 8.70 -2.97 -25.42
N GLU A 166 7.62 -2.19 -25.27
CA GLU A 166 7.39 -0.95 -26.02
C GLU A 166 7.96 0.30 -25.32
N GLY A 167 8.40 0.18 -24.07
CA GLY A 167 8.96 1.24 -23.23
C GLY A 167 10.40 1.68 -23.58
N GLY A 168 10.64 2.08 -24.83
CA GLY A 168 11.92 2.67 -25.25
C GLY A 168 11.83 4.20 -25.41
N TYR A 169 12.41 4.96 -24.49
CA TYR A 169 12.39 6.44 -24.53
C TYR A 169 13.74 7.09 -24.82
N ASN A 170 13.72 8.23 -25.51
CA ASN A 170 14.91 8.90 -26.05
C ASN A 170 15.44 10.01 -25.14
N SER A 171 16.76 10.12 -25.03
CA SER A 171 17.49 11.21 -24.35
C SER A 171 17.38 12.60 -25.03
N SER A 172 16.40 12.80 -25.90
CA SER A 172 16.36 13.94 -26.84
C SER A 172 15.68 15.19 -26.28
N PHE A 173 14.88 15.08 -25.22
CA PHE A 173 14.08 16.21 -24.70
C PHE A 173 14.91 17.16 -23.83
N ARG A 174 15.87 16.64 -23.05
CA ARG A 174 16.78 17.44 -22.23
C ARG A 174 17.61 18.42 -23.07
N THR A 175 18.14 17.94 -24.19
CA THR A 175 18.86 18.79 -25.17
C THR A 175 17.97 19.84 -25.82
N VAL A 176 16.66 19.58 -26.01
CA VAL A 176 15.73 20.56 -26.57
C VAL A 176 15.47 21.70 -25.59
N LYS A 177 15.22 21.39 -24.31
CA LYS A 177 15.08 22.38 -23.23
C LYS A 177 16.30 23.29 -23.15
N GLU A 178 17.49 22.72 -23.01
CA GLU A 178 18.76 23.47 -22.91
C GLU A 178 18.97 24.43 -24.10
N THR A 179 18.65 24.00 -25.34
CA THR A 179 18.78 24.86 -26.53
C THR A 179 17.73 25.98 -26.65
N ALA A 180 16.62 25.91 -25.92
CA ALA A 180 15.55 26.90 -25.96
C ALA A 180 15.67 27.97 -24.86
N GLU A 181 16.13 27.59 -23.67
CA GLU A 181 16.30 28.51 -22.53
C GLU A 181 17.45 29.51 -22.72
N GLN A 182 18.49 29.12 -23.46
CA GLN A 182 19.68 29.94 -23.66
C GLN A 182 19.39 31.26 -24.44
N PRO A 183 18.71 31.26 -25.61
CA PRO A 183 18.34 32.50 -26.29
C PRO A 183 17.25 33.32 -25.56
N GLU A 184 16.37 32.70 -24.78
CA GLU A 184 15.44 33.43 -23.90
C GLU A 184 16.21 34.27 -22.88
N LYS A 185 17.17 33.67 -22.18
CA LYS A 185 17.95 34.34 -21.15
C LYS A 185 18.73 35.53 -21.71
N GLU A 186 19.37 35.35 -22.87
CA GLU A 186 20.08 36.42 -23.59
C GLU A 186 19.14 37.53 -24.10
N ALA A 187 17.85 37.25 -24.35
CA ALA A 187 16.86 38.24 -24.74
C ALA A 187 16.32 39.03 -23.54
N ARG A 188 15.96 38.34 -22.44
CA ARG A 188 15.55 38.99 -21.18
C ARG A 188 16.64 39.90 -20.61
N GLU A 189 17.90 39.46 -20.61
CA GLU A 189 19.03 40.27 -20.12
C GLU A 189 19.23 41.55 -20.95
N ARG A 190 19.10 41.46 -22.29
CA ARG A 190 19.17 42.63 -23.18
C ARG A 190 18.03 43.62 -22.92
N HIS A 191 16.80 43.14 -22.71
CA HIS A 191 15.64 43.98 -22.42
C HIS A 191 15.76 44.65 -21.05
N LEU A 192 16.12 43.90 -20.00
CA LEU A 192 16.35 44.43 -18.66
C LEU A 192 17.43 45.53 -18.67
N LYS A 193 18.54 45.30 -19.36
CA LYS A 193 19.61 46.29 -19.48
C LYS A 193 19.15 47.56 -20.22
N ALA A 194 18.41 47.41 -21.32
CA ALA A 194 17.86 48.55 -22.05
C ALA A 194 16.87 49.35 -21.17
N TRP A 195 16.10 48.67 -20.32
CA TRP A 195 15.23 49.28 -19.33
C TRP A 195 16.00 50.02 -18.23
N GLU A 196 17.08 49.45 -17.70
CA GLU A 196 17.96 50.12 -16.73
C GLU A 196 18.61 51.39 -17.33
N GLU A 197 19.10 51.30 -18.56
CA GLU A 197 19.63 52.46 -19.31
C GLU A 197 18.56 53.55 -19.53
N GLN A 198 17.31 53.16 -19.84
CA GLN A 198 16.18 54.09 -19.96
C GLN A 198 15.82 54.72 -18.61
N LYS A 199 15.76 53.94 -17.54
CA LYS A 199 15.46 54.40 -16.18
C LYS A 199 16.50 55.40 -15.71
N GLU A 200 17.79 55.12 -15.93
CA GLU A 200 18.87 56.05 -15.58
C GLU A 200 18.82 57.33 -16.41
N GLY A 201 18.52 57.23 -17.72
CA GLY A 201 18.26 58.39 -18.57
C GLY A 201 17.13 59.29 -18.03
N LEU A 202 16.01 58.68 -17.61
CA LEU A 202 14.89 59.39 -16.98
C LEU A 202 15.26 60.00 -15.62
N ARG A 203 16.11 59.35 -14.82
CA ARG A 203 16.61 59.91 -13.55
C ARG A 203 17.50 61.12 -13.77
N VAL A 204 18.42 61.05 -14.73
CA VAL A 204 19.28 62.19 -15.11
C VAL A 204 18.44 63.35 -15.67
N GLU A 205 17.40 63.06 -16.46
CA GLU A 205 16.48 64.10 -16.96
C GLU A 205 15.65 64.73 -15.83
N LYS A 206 15.11 63.92 -14.89
CA LYS A 206 14.42 64.41 -13.69
C LYS A 206 15.34 65.24 -12.78
N GLU A 207 16.57 64.79 -12.52
CA GLU A 207 17.53 65.54 -11.69
C GLU A 207 17.90 66.87 -12.36
N LYS A 208 18.10 66.87 -13.69
CA LYS A 208 18.35 68.10 -14.45
C LYS A 208 17.15 69.05 -14.47
N ALA A 209 15.92 68.53 -14.51
CA ALA A 209 14.71 69.33 -14.44
C ALA A 209 14.57 69.98 -13.04
N LYS A 210 14.69 69.19 -11.97
CA LYS A 210 14.70 69.68 -10.57
C LYS A 210 15.81 70.73 -10.36
N MET A 211 17.02 70.47 -10.83
CA MET A 211 18.16 71.39 -10.78
C MET A 211 17.88 72.73 -11.50
N ALA A 212 17.13 72.71 -12.60
CA ALA A 212 16.75 73.92 -13.34
C ALA A 212 15.56 74.66 -12.71
N GLU A 213 14.63 73.95 -12.10
CA GLU A 213 13.51 74.50 -11.32
C GLU A 213 14.03 75.22 -10.08
N VAL A 214 14.88 74.57 -9.27
CA VAL A 214 15.49 75.17 -8.08
C VAL A 214 16.42 76.36 -8.42
N PHE A 215 17.09 76.34 -9.58
CA PHE A 215 17.83 77.53 -10.03
C PHE A 215 16.91 78.74 -10.25
N LEU A 216 15.70 78.53 -10.77
CA LEU A 216 14.71 79.58 -10.98
C LEU A 216 13.96 79.98 -9.70
N GLU A 217 13.87 79.09 -8.71
CA GLU A 217 13.35 79.43 -7.37
C GLU A 217 14.36 80.25 -6.54
N LEU A 218 15.67 80.12 -6.79
CA LEU A 218 16.75 80.83 -6.08
C LEU A 218 17.25 82.12 -6.77
N ASP A 219 16.83 82.39 -8.01
CA ASP A 219 17.11 83.61 -8.81
C ASP A 219 15.96 84.61 -8.58
N ASP A 220 15.90 85.13 -7.35
CA ASP A 220 14.80 85.92 -6.77
C ASP A 220 14.58 87.25 -7.54
N ASP A 221 15.65 87.86 -8.07
CA ASP A 221 15.58 89.10 -8.85
C ASP A 221 15.55 88.91 -10.39
N ALA A 222 15.68 87.65 -10.84
CA ALA A 222 15.65 87.21 -12.23
C ALA A 222 16.74 87.83 -13.14
N ASP A 223 17.92 88.16 -12.59
CA ASP A 223 19.08 88.60 -13.36
C ASP A 223 19.84 87.45 -14.07
N GLY A 224 19.54 86.20 -13.73
CA GLY A 224 20.15 85.00 -14.31
C GLY A 224 21.40 84.51 -13.56
N LEU A 225 21.67 85.07 -12.38
CA LEU A 225 22.68 84.65 -11.43
C LEU A 225 22.00 84.28 -10.11
N VAL A 226 22.69 83.49 -9.27
CA VAL A 226 22.26 83.23 -7.89
C VAL A 226 23.33 83.76 -6.94
N SER A 227 22.96 84.67 -6.06
CA SER A 227 23.87 85.41 -5.18
C SER A 227 23.85 84.94 -3.72
N VAL A 228 24.91 85.33 -2.97
CA VAL A 228 24.95 85.15 -1.50
C VAL A 228 23.72 85.77 -0.83
N SER A 229 23.24 86.92 -1.30
CA SER A 229 22.10 87.63 -0.70
C SER A 229 20.75 86.98 -1.00
N GLU A 230 20.65 86.19 -2.06
CA GLU A 230 19.45 85.41 -2.40
C GLU A 230 19.46 84.07 -1.65
N LEU A 231 20.59 83.36 -1.56
CA LEU A 231 20.66 82.18 -0.69
C LEU A 231 20.27 82.50 0.77
N GLN A 232 20.50 83.73 1.23
CA GLN A 232 20.15 84.20 2.57
C GLN A 232 18.63 84.37 2.81
N THR A 233 17.78 84.40 1.78
CA THR A 233 16.32 84.37 1.95
C THR A 233 15.81 82.96 2.25
N HIS A 234 16.53 81.94 1.76
CA HIS A 234 16.21 80.52 1.87
C HIS A 234 16.78 79.87 3.14
N VAL A 235 16.06 80.04 4.26
CA VAL A 235 16.44 79.51 5.59
C VAL A 235 16.54 77.97 5.60
N GLU A 236 15.86 77.27 4.70
CA GLU A 236 15.96 75.82 4.50
C GLU A 236 17.34 75.34 4.00
N LEU A 237 18.18 76.24 3.50
CA LEU A 237 19.57 75.94 3.10
C LEU A 237 20.60 76.08 4.23
N ASP A 238 20.18 76.54 5.41
CA ASP A 238 21.00 76.68 6.62
C ASP A 238 21.79 75.37 6.94
N PRO A 239 23.13 75.37 6.89
CA PRO A 239 23.93 74.18 7.12
C PRO A 239 23.99 73.68 8.56
N ASP A 240 23.86 74.57 9.56
CA ASP A 240 24.06 74.25 10.98
C ASP A 240 22.78 74.39 11.83
N SER A 241 21.72 74.94 11.24
CA SER A 241 20.39 75.12 11.81
C SER A 241 20.34 76.10 12.98
N ASP A 242 21.23 77.11 13.01
CA ASP A 242 21.15 78.22 13.97
C ASP A 242 19.97 79.18 13.70
N GLY A 243 19.38 79.10 12.50
CA GLY A 243 18.23 79.86 12.04
C GLY A 243 18.59 81.06 11.16
N THR A 244 19.87 81.25 10.82
CA THR A 244 20.36 82.35 9.97
C THR A 244 21.53 81.93 9.09
N LEU A 245 21.35 81.92 7.76
CA LEU A 245 22.45 81.67 6.83
C LEU A 245 23.45 82.84 6.81
N SER A 246 24.68 82.65 7.30
CA SER A 246 25.69 83.72 7.27
C SER A 246 26.29 83.92 5.87
N ASP A 247 26.86 85.11 5.62
CA ASP A 247 27.58 85.43 4.38
C ASP A 247 28.62 84.35 4.01
N THR A 248 29.28 83.80 5.04
CA THR A 248 30.30 82.76 4.90
C THR A 248 29.74 81.40 4.52
N GLU A 249 28.59 80.99 5.07
CA GLU A 249 27.95 79.72 4.71
C GLU A 249 27.28 79.79 3.33
N ALA A 250 26.59 80.88 3.03
CA ALA A 250 26.04 81.14 1.70
C ALA A 250 27.15 81.12 0.63
N GLN A 251 28.29 81.76 0.90
CA GLN A 251 29.44 81.74 0.01
C GLN A 251 30.08 80.33 -0.09
N GLU A 252 30.06 79.52 0.96
CA GLU A 252 30.55 78.13 0.93
C GLU A 252 29.62 77.21 0.10
N LEU A 253 28.29 77.34 0.25
CA LEU A 253 27.30 76.65 -0.58
C LEU A 253 27.47 77.00 -2.08
N LEU A 254 27.74 78.28 -2.39
CA LEU A 254 28.09 78.77 -3.73
C LEU A 254 29.50 78.38 -4.22
N GLY A 255 30.22 77.50 -3.52
CA GLY A 255 31.54 77.03 -3.94
C GLY A 255 32.66 78.08 -3.82
N GLY A 256 32.51 79.03 -2.89
CA GLY A 256 33.44 80.13 -2.64
C GLY A 256 33.19 81.40 -3.44
N SER A 257 32.16 81.44 -4.29
CA SER A 257 31.82 82.59 -5.15
C SER A 257 30.72 83.46 -4.52
N THR A 258 30.75 84.77 -4.77
CA THR A 258 29.73 85.71 -4.27
C THR A 258 28.42 85.69 -5.06
N GLN A 259 28.50 85.28 -6.33
CA GLN A 259 27.40 85.03 -7.26
C GLN A 259 27.82 83.91 -8.22
N VAL A 260 26.89 83.11 -8.71
CA VAL A 260 27.13 82.05 -9.70
C VAL A 260 26.16 82.17 -10.87
N ASP A 261 26.60 81.85 -12.09
CA ASP A 261 25.70 81.71 -13.23
C ASP A 261 25.05 80.32 -13.27
N THR A 262 24.06 80.13 -14.16
CA THR A 262 23.36 78.86 -14.34
C THR A 262 24.32 77.68 -14.56
N ALA A 263 25.44 77.88 -15.25
CA ALA A 263 26.39 76.80 -15.52
C ALA A 263 27.23 76.44 -14.28
N ALA A 264 27.69 77.44 -13.52
CA ALA A 264 28.41 77.25 -12.27
C ALA A 264 27.51 76.62 -11.18
N PHE A 265 26.24 77.04 -11.12
CA PHE A 265 25.23 76.47 -10.23
C PHE A 265 25.00 74.98 -10.50
N GLN A 266 24.70 74.61 -11.75
CA GLN A 266 24.40 73.23 -12.14
C GLN A 266 25.58 72.27 -11.89
N ASN A 267 26.81 72.73 -12.08
CA ASN A 267 28.00 71.88 -11.93
C ASN A 267 28.53 71.78 -10.47
N THR A 268 28.34 72.83 -9.67
CA THR A 268 29.02 72.96 -8.35
C THR A 268 28.03 73.10 -7.21
N VAL A 269 27.12 74.06 -7.30
CA VAL A 269 26.23 74.44 -6.19
C VAL A 269 25.15 73.40 -5.97
N TRP A 270 24.53 72.87 -7.04
CA TRP A 270 23.48 71.86 -6.95
C TRP A 270 23.88 70.66 -6.07
N ASN A 271 25.11 70.15 -6.21
CA ASN A 271 25.58 69.02 -5.42
C ASN A 271 25.76 69.34 -3.92
N ASN A 272 25.88 70.61 -3.54
CA ASN A 272 25.98 71.05 -2.15
C ASN A 272 24.59 71.25 -1.52
N ILE A 273 23.58 71.62 -2.31
CA ILE A 273 22.25 72.01 -1.81
C ILE A 273 21.15 70.96 -2.02
N LYS A 274 21.27 70.06 -3.00
CA LYS A 274 20.15 69.21 -3.47
C LYS A 274 19.52 68.28 -2.42
N ASP A 275 20.30 67.84 -1.43
CA ASP A 275 19.81 66.97 -0.35
C ASP A 275 19.17 67.78 0.80
N LYS A 276 19.36 69.11 0.81
CA LYS A 276 18.85 70.03 1.84
C LYS A 276 17.65 70.85 1.35
N TYR A 277 17.68 71.28 0.09
CA TYR A 277 16.68 72.13 -0.51
C TYR A 277 15.29 71.47 -0.54
N LYS A 278 14.27 72.23 -0.14
CA LYS A 278 12.86 71.83 -0.22
C LYS A 278 12.05 73.05 -0.67
N SER A 279 11.52 73.00 -1.90
CA SER A 279 10.66 74.05 -2.47
C SER A 279 9.55 74.47 -1.49
N GLU A 280 9.31 75.78 -1.38
CA GLU A 280 8.26 76.36 -0.51
C GLU A 280 6.84 75.88 -0.86
N SER A 281 6.65 75.29 -2.05
CA SER A 281 5.36 74.83 -2.58
C SER A 281 4.63 73.74 -1.75
N GLN A 282 5.21 73.24 -0.65
CA GLN A 282 4.57 72.31 0.28
C GLN A 282 3.93 72.94 1.53
N HIS A 283 3.94 74.28 1.68
CA HIS A 283 3.58 74.92 2.96
C HIS A 283 2.28 75.77 3.02
N GLU A 284 1.20 75.39 2.33
CA GLU A 284 -0.14 76.00 2.57
C GLU A 284 -1.29 74.96 2.53
N GLY A 285 -2.02 74.77 3.63
CA GLY A 285 -3.12 73.79 3.63
C GLY A 285 -3.86 73.36 4.91
N LEU A 286 -3.65 73.96 6.10
CA LEU A 286 -4.51 73.66 7.27
C LEU A 286 -5.59 74.73 7.49
N ALA A 287 -6.84 74.36 7.21
CA ALA A 287 -8.04 75.08 7.65
C ALA A 287 -8.83 74.22 8.66
N PRO A 288 -9.28 74.77 9.81
CA PRO A 288 -9.90 73.99 10.88
C PRO A 288 -11.41 73.73 10.65
N PRO A 289 -11.97 72.56 11.05
CA PRO A 289 -13.42 72.33 11.08
C PRO A 289 -14.10 73.01 12.29
N PRO A 290 -15.34 73.50 12.16
CA PRO A 290 -16.10 74.13 13.24
C PRO A 290 -16.94 73.15 14.10
N GLU A 291 -17.36 73.60 15.29
CA GLU A 291 -18.18 72.85 16.26
C GLU A 291 -19.72 72.90 16.02
N GLU A 292 -20.41 72.02 16.77
CA GLU A 292 -21.85 71.92 17.08
C GLU A 292 -22.84 71.39 16.02
N SER A 293 -23.31 70.14 16.23
CA SER A 293 -24.60 69.95 16.92
C SER A 293 -24.83 68.52 17.46
N ARG A 294 -25.38 68.48 18.69
CA ARG A 294 -26.00 67.36 19.44
C ARG A 294 -27.24 66.79 18.70
N ASP A 295 -27.80 65.59 18.89
CA ASP A 295 -27.67 64.37 19.76
C ASP A 295 -28.91 63.48 19.38
N PRO A 296 -29.28 62.30 19.97
CA PRO A 296 -28.59 61.13 20.54
C PRO A 296 -28.72 59.91 19.56
N SER A 297 -28.47 58.61 19.84
CA SER A 297 -28.75 57.81 21.05
C SER A 297 -28.25 56.35 20.91
N LEU A 298 -27.88 55.72 22.05
CA LEU A 298 -27.90 54.26 22.37
C LEU A 298 -26.99 53.34 21.53
N ASP A 299 -26.30 52.32 22.06
CA ASP A 299 -26.01 51.86 23.43
C ASP A 299 -24.77 50.94 23.28
N ASN A 300 -23.67 51.07 24.03
CA ASN A 300 -23.44 50.83 25.48
C ASN A 300 -22.57 49.56 25.68
N GLU A 301 -21.35 49.79 26.19
CA GLU A 301 -20.58 48.94 27.13
C GLU A 301 -20.14 47.51 26.73
N SER A 302 -19.01 46.99 27.26
CA SER A 302 -17.81 47.57 27.90
C SER A 302 -16.76 46.47 28.03
N ASP A 303 -15.54 46.85 28.42
CA ASP A 303 -14.59 46.06 29.23
C ASP A 303 -13.98 44.75 28.66
N SER A 304 -12.75 44.36 28.98
CA SER A 304 -11.57 45.08 29.50
C SER A 304 -10.34 44.14 29.49
N HIS A 305 -9.17 44.68 29.87
CA HIS A 305 -7.99 43.97 30.40
C HIS A 305 -7.10 43.13 29.46
N TYR A 306 -5.90 43.67 29.21
CA TYR A 306 -4.63 42.92 29.30
C TYR A 306 -4.32 42.66 30.79
N PRO A 307 -3.48 41.65 31.14
CA PRO A 307 -2.03 41.90 31.22
C PRO A 307 -1.11 40.73 30.77
N ASP A 308 0.00 41.10 30.14
CA ASP A 308 1.42 40.78 30.40
C ASP A 308 1.96 39.37 30.77
N GLU A 309 3.26 39.19 30.44
CA GLU A 309 4.27 38.23 30.96
C GLU A 309 4.12 36.73 30.61
N ASP A 310 5.18 35.92 30.41
CA ASP A 310 6.64 36.11 30.24
C ASP A 310 7.28 34.79 29.73
N GLY A 311 8.45 34.90 29.07
CA GLY A 311 9.59 33.96 28.97
C GLY A 311 9.46 32.43 28.77
N GLY A 312 10.39 31.86 27.99
CA GLY A 312 10.80 30.46 28.20
C GLY A 312 11.26 29.63 27.00
N GLU A 313 12.52 29.79 26.63
CA GLU A 313 13.40 28.86 25.91
C GLU A 313 13.72 27.61 26.81
N GLU A 314 14.35 26.49 26.40
CA GLU A 314 15.21 26.11 25.25
C GLU A 314 14.89 24.64 24.78
N GLU A 315 15.29 24.28 23.54
CA GLU A 315 15.80 23.01 22.91
C GLU A 315 15.82 21.64 23.72
N GLU A 316 16.01 20.42 23.16
CA GLU A 316 16.80 19.88 22.03
C GLU A 316 16.21 18.55 21.46
N ASP A 317 16.41 18.30 20.14
CA ASP A 317 16.87 17.08 19.42
C ASP A 317 16.11 15.71 19.57
N ASP A 318 16.05 14.79 18.58
CA ASP A 318 16.71 14.61 17.25
C ASP A 318 15.75 13.81 16.31
N ASP A 319 15.87 13.97 14.99
CA ASP A 319 16.04 12.89 13.97
C ASP A 319 15.69 13.37 12.53
N ASP A 320 16.71 13.35 11.69
CA ASP A 320 16.82 13.51 10.22
C ASP A 320 15.58 13.30 9.32
N GLU A 321 15.41 14.18 8.32
CA GLU A 321 15.27 13.76 6.90
C GLU A 321 15.66 14.92 5.95
N GLU A 322 16.61 14.67 5.04
CA GLU A 322 17.00 15.59 3.95
C GLU A 322 16.00 15.49 2.79
N ASP A 323 15.39 16.60 2.36
CA ASP A 323 14.89 16.75 0.99
C ASP A 323 14.87 18.24 0.59
N ASP A 324 15.71 18.60 -0.39
CA ASP A 324 15.75 19.94 -1.00
C ASP A 324 14.58 20.11 -1.97
N GLU A 325 13.41 20.53 -1.48
CA GLU A 325 12.32 21.02 -2.35
C GLU A 325 12.46 22.54 -2.58
N ASP A 326 13.04 22.90 -3.75
CA ASP A 326 13.01 24.26 -4.31
C ASP A 326 11.54 24.68 -4.60
N HIS A 327 10.88 25.24 -3.58
CA HIS A 327 9.61 25.93 -3.73
C HIS A 327 9.84 27.31 -4.38
N GLU A 328 9.86 27.36 -5.71
CA GLU A 328 9.64 28.60 -6.46
C GLU A 328 8.17 29.06 -6.26
N ASP A 329 7.98 29.90 -5.23
CA ASP A 329 6.73 30.62 -4.93
C ASP A 329 6.34 31.56 -6.09
N ASP A 330 5.40 31.15 -6.94
CA ASP A 330 4.80 32.02 -7.97
C ASP A 330 3.26 31.95 -7.99
N ASP A 331 2.63 32.23 -6.84
CA ASP A 331 1.27 32.80 -6.79
C ASP A 331 1.06 33.67 -5.54
N LYS A 332 1.37 34.97 -5.66
CA LYS A 332 0.93 35.99 -4.68
C LYS A 332 -0.21 36.84 -5.22
N THR A 333 -1.43 36.41 -4.90
CA THR A 333 -2.62 37.27 -4.91
C THR A 333 -2.39 38.59 -4.14
N PRO A 334 -2.97 39.72 -4.59
CA PRO A 334 -2.60 41.05 -4.13
C PRO A 334 -3.13 41.38 -2.71
N PRO A 335 -2.32 41.95 -1.81
CA PRO A 335 -2.78 42.36 -0.49
C PRO A 335 -3.61 43.66 -0.56
N VAL A 336 -4.78 43.65 0.08
CA VAL A 336 -5.70 44.78 0.12
C VAL A 336 -5.24 45.85 1.12
N GLY A 337 -4.89 47.02 0.58
CA GLY A 337 -5.18 48.35 1.13
C GLY A 337 -5.04 48.62 2.63
N ARG A 338 -3.93 49.25 3.02
CA ARG A 338 -3.91 50.30 4.05
C ARG A 338 -3.10 51.48 3.51
N PRO A 339 -3.68 52.68 3.34
CA PRO A 339 -2.93 53.83 2.87
C PRO A 339 -2.06 54.37 4.00
N SER A 340 -0.75 54.18 3.89
CA SER A 340 0.21 55.06 4.55
C SER A 340 0.54 56.14 3.53
N GLU A 341 0.07 57.37 3.75
CA GLU A 341 0.44 58.52 2.92
C GLU A 341 1.89 58.93 3.21
N LYS A 342 2.81 58.21 2.59
CA LYS A 342 4.08 58.77 2.13
C LYS A 342 4.05 58.71 0.61
N ALA A 343 4.20 59.87 -0.02
CA ALA A 343 4.35 59.94 -1.48
C ALA A 343 5.75 59.42 -1.86
N GLU A 344 5.86 58.11 -2.08
CA GLU A 344 6.96 57.56 -2.87
C GLU A 344 6.74 57.99 -4.32
N GLU A 345 7.79 58.50 -4.98
CA GLU A 345 7.70 58.87 -6.40
C GLU A 345 7.35 57.62 -7.22
N GLU A 346 6.28 57.66 -8.02
CA GLU A 346 5.92 56.53 -8.90
C GLU A 346 7.11 56.21 -9.83
N GLU A 347 7.75 55.06 -9.58
CA GLU A 347 8.73 54.53 -10.51
C GLU A 347 8.01 54.09 -11.80
N PRO A 348 8.58 54.40 -12.97
CA PRO A 348 7.94 54.05 -14.23
C PRO A 348 7.89 52.52 -14.36
N ALA A 349 6.77 51.97 -14.84
CA ALA A 349 6.66 50.53 -15.07
C ALA A 349 7.54 50.08 -16.25
N MET A 350 8.13 48.89 -16.14
CA MET A 350 8.94 48.29 -17.21
C MET A 350 8.09 48.13 -18.48
N PRO A 351 8.60 48.51 -19.67
CA PRO A 351 7.89 48.32 -20.93
C PRO A 351 7.72 46.83 -21.25
N PRO A 352 6.69 46.43 -22.03
CA PRO A 352 6.56 45.05 -22.48
C PRO A 352 7.77 44.60 -23.32
N TYR A 353 7.99 43.30 -23.39
CA TYR A 353 8.95 42.70 -24.32
C TYR A 353 8.54 42.97 -25.78
N ASP A 354 9.53 43.06 -26.66
CA ASP A 354 9.30 43.10 -28.10
C ASP A 354 8.86 41.73 -28.65
N GLU A 355 8.32 41.70 -29.88
CA GLU A 355 7.78 40.47 -30.49
C GLU A 355 8.83 39.34 -30.64
N GLU A 356 10.11 39.67 -30.82
CA GLU A 356 11.18 38.67 -30.95
C GLU A 356 11.56 38.10 -29.58
N THR A 357 11.72 38.95 -28.56
CA THR A 357 11.94 38.53 -27.18
C THR A 357 10.76 37.73 -26.63
N GLN A 358 9.52 38.14 -26.90
CA GLN A 358 8.33 37.39 -26.47
C GLN A 358 8.25 36.02 -27.15
N ALA A 359 8.55 35.93 -28.45
CA ALA A 359 8.58 34.65 -29.15
C ALA A 359 9.66 33.68 -28.59
N LEU A 360 10.78 34.21 -28.09
CA LEU A 360 11.81 33.41 -27.42
C LEU A 360 11.36 32.95 -26.02
N ILE A 361 10.67 33.80 -25.26
CA ILE A 361 10.05 33.44 -23.97
C ILE A 361 9.00 32.34 -24.18
N ASP A 362 8.09 32.51 -25.13
CA ASP A 362 7.04 31.53 -25.44
C ASP A 362 7.63 30.19 -25.90
N ALA A 363 8.71 30.22 -26.70
CA ALA A 363 9.41 29.01 -27.16
C ALA A 363 10.15 28.28 -26.02
N ALA A 364 10.80 29.02 -25.11
CA ALA A 364 11.46 28.44 -23.94
C ALA A 364 10.46 27.88 -22.94
N GLN A 365 9.35 28.59 -22.68
CA GLN A 365 8.27 28.09 -21.82
C GLN A 365 7.67 26.81 -22.39
N LYS A 366 7.36 26.78 -23.69
CA LYS A 366 6.87 25.56 -24.35
C LYS A 366 7.88 24.41 -24.22
N ALA A 367 9.18 24.67 -24.34
CA ALA A 367 10.21 23.65 -24.18
C ALA A 367 10.33 23.14 -22.73
N ARG A 368 10.07 23.99 -21.72
CA ARG A 368 9.94 23.58 -20.31
C ARG A 368 8.70 22.72 -20.10
N ASP A 369 7.55 23.14 -20.62
CA ASP A 369 6.28 22.41 -20.49
C ASP A 369 6.38 21.02 -21.16
N ASP A 370 6.88 20.96 -22.39
CA ASP A 370 7.14 19.71 -23.13
C ASP A 370 8.12 18.78 -22.37
N PHE A 371 9.14 19.34 -21.72
CA PHE A 371 10.12 18.58 -20.93
C PHE A 371 9.50 18.05 -19.62
N ASN A 372 8.73 18.88 -18.91
CA ASN A 372 8.09 18.51 -17.65
C ASN A 372 7.00 17.45 -17.88
N GLU A 373 6.24 17.53 -18.98
CA GLU A 373 5.29 16.49 -19.40
C GLU A 373 6.01 15.17 -19.73
N ALA A 374 7.13 15.24 -20.47
CA ALA A 374 7.96 14.09 -20.77
C ALA A 374 8.59 13.43 -19.53
N GLU A 375 9.09 14.23 -18.57
CA GLU A 375 9.67 13.73 -17.33
C GLU A 375 8.60 13.10 -16.43
N LYS A 376 7.42 13.71 -16.30
CA LYS A 376 6.29 13.12 -15.58
C LYS A 376 5.89 11.76 -16.20
N GLY A 377 5.78 11.70 -17.52
CA GLY A 377 5.51 10.45 -18.23
C GLY A 377 6.60 9.39 -18.03
N LEU A 378 7.87 9.79 -17.91
CA LEU A 378 8.97 8.88 -17.58
C LEU A 378 8.81 8.33 -16.16
N ARG A 379 8.58 9.18 -15.15
CA ARG A 379 8.39 8.75 -13.74
C ARG A 379 7.20 7.79 -13.62
N GLU A 380 6.09 8.08 -14.28
CA GLU A 380 4.91 7.19 -14.33
C GLU A 380 5.21 5.84 -15.00
N LEU A 381 6.05 5.79 -16.04
CA LEU A 381 6.49 4.55 -16.69
C LEU A 381 7.50 3.76 -15.84
N GLU A 382 8.44 4.44 -15.18
CA GLU A 382 9.40 3.79 -14.27
C GLU A 382 8.70 3.15 -13.08
N ASP A 383 7.71 3.81 -12.48
CA ASP A 383 6.94 3.24 -11.37
C ASP A 383 6.04 2.09 -11.85
N GLN A 384 5.49 2.17 -13.07
CA GLN A 384 4.84 1.02 -13.71
C GLN A 384 5.81 -0.15 -13.89
N ILE A 385 7.03 0.08 -14.38
CA ILE A 385 8.07 -0.96 -14.53
C ILE A 385 8.41 -1.58 -13.17
N LYS A 386 8.73 -0.78 -12.14
CA LYS A 386 8.99 -1.26 -10.77
C LYS A 386 7.83 -2.10 -10.23
N SER A 387 6.58 -1.70 -10.49
CA SER A 387 5.38 -2.44 -10.05
C SER A 387 5.24 -3.80 -10.78
N LEU A 388 5.56 -3.84 -12.07
CA LEU A 388 5.52 -5.05 -12.91
C LEU A 388 6.66 -6.00 -12.58
N GLU A 389 7.88 -5.51 -12.38
CA GLU A 389 9.03 -6.29 -11.93
C GLU A 389 8.77 -6.94 -10.57
N LYS A 390 8.18 -6.17 -9.64
CA LYS A 390 7.74 -6.69 -8.34
C LYS A 390 6.69 -7.78 -8.50
N GLU A 391 5.67 -7.60 -9.35
CA GLU A 391 4.69 -8.65 -9.64
C GLU A 391 5.35 -9.91 -10.23
N ILE A 392 6.24 -9.76 -11.22
CA ILE A 392 6.99 -10.85 -11.87
C ILE A 392 7.92 -11.59 -10.89
N SER A 393 8.37 -10.93 -9.82
CA SER A 393 9.24 -11.54 -8.80
C SER A 393 8.54 -12.59 -7.91
N PHE A 394 7.20 -12.59 -7.86
CA PHE A 394 6.46 -13.51 -7.01
C PHE A 394 6.30 -14.92 -7.62
N ASP A 395 6.51 -15.94 -6.79
CA ASP A 395 6.22 -17.34 -7.12
C ASP A 395 4.70 -17.59 -7.07
N PHE A 396 4.01 -17.35 -8.18
CA PHE A 396 2.57 -17.64 -8.34
C PHE A 396 2.24 -19.11 -8.61
N GLY A 397 3.17 -20.04 -8.36
CA GLY A 397 3.02 -21.45 -8.71
C GLY A 397 3.58 -21.81 -10.09
N PRO A 398 3.77 -23.11 -10.37
CA PRO A 398 4.45 -23.59 -11.58
C PRO A 398 3.73 -23.22 -12.88
N SER A 399 2.41 -22.99 -12.84
CA SER A 399 1.60 -22.52 -13.97
C SER A 399 1.02 -21.12 -13.75
N ALA A 400 1.57 -20.35 -12.80
CA ALA A 400 1.02 -19.09 -12.31
C ALA A 400 -0.43 -19.18 -11.78
N GLU A 401 -0.87 -20.37 -11.34
CA GLU A 401 -2.26 -20.61 -10.90
C GLU A 401 -2.74 -19.72 -9.73
N PHE A 402 -1.83 -19.14 -8.95
CA PHE A 402 -2.16 -18.25 -7.84
C PHE A 402 -2.12 -16.76 -8.21
N SER A 403 -1.77 -16.38 -9.45
CA SER A 403 -1.61 -14.97 -9.82
C SER A 403 -2.89 -14.15 -9.69
N TYR A 404 -4.06 -14.78 -9.90
CA TYR A 404 -5.36 -14.12 -9.75
C TYR A 404 -5.66 -13.66 -8.31
N LEU A 405 -4.95 -14.18 -7.31
CA LEU A 405 -5.04 -13.73 -5.91
C LEU A 405 -4.26 -12.44 -5.65
N TYR A 406 -3.33 -12.07 -6.56
CA TYR A 406 -2.54 -10.84 -6.42
C TYR A 406 -3.46 -9.61 -6.48
N ASN A 407 -3.21 -8.65 -5.59
CA ASN A 407 -4.06 -7.47 -5.37
C ASN A 407 -5.54 -7.74 -5.01
N GLN A 408 -5.92 -8.99 -4.75
CA GLN A 408 -7.22 -9.33 -4.15
C GLN A 408 -7.11 -9.36 -2.62
N CYS A 409 -8.22 -9.11 -1.93
CA CYS A 409 -8.31 -9.22 -0.48
C CYS A 409 -9.62 -9.90 -0.08
N TYR A 410 -9.54 -10.77 0.92
CA TYR A 410 -10.63 -11.60 1.41
C TYR A 410 -10.82 -11.36 2.91
N GLU A 411 -12.05 -11.12 3.34
CA GLU A 411 -12.37 -10.77 4.73
C GLU A 411 -13.14 -11.87 5.44
N LEU A 412 -12.73 -12.19 6.68
CA LEU A 412 -13.46 -13.06 7.61
C LEU A 412 -13.89 -12.24 8.83
N THR A 413 -15.19 -12.23 9.07
CA THR A 413 -15.84 -11.43 10.13
C THR A 413 -16.22 -12.33 11.30
N THR A 414 -15.56 -12.18 12.45
CA THR A 414 -15.84 -12.95 13.69
C THR A 414 -16.77 -12.17 14.64
N SER A 415 -16.92 -12.59 15.90
CA SER A 415 -17.68 -11.84 16.92
C SER A 415 -17.10 -10.45 17.20
N GLU A 416 -15.77 -10.36 17.31
CA GLU A 416 -15.05 -9.18 17.81
C GLU A 416 -14.25 -8.45 16.72
N TYR A 417 -13.72 -9.19 15.75
CA TYR A 417 -12.76 -8.70 14.77
C TYR A 417 -13.18 -8.97 13.33
N ILE A 418 -12.65 -8.16 12.42
CA ILE A 418 -12.61 -8.40 10.97
C ILE A 418 -11.15 -8.70 10.64
N TYR A 419 -10.91 -9.88 10.09
CA TYR A 419 -9.61 -10.30 9.58
C TYR A 419 -9.61 -10.13 8.07
N ARG A 420 -8.54 -9.56 7.52
CA ARG A 420 -8.38 -9.33 6.08
C ARG A 420 -7.09 -9.97 5.61
N LEU A 421 -7.20 -10.92 4.68
CA LEU A 421 -6.10 -11.59 4.00
C LEU A 421 -5.97 -10.99 2.60
N CYS A 422 -4.86 -10.33 2.31
CA CYS A 422 -4.48 -9.93 0.95
C CYS A 422 -3.29 -10.78 0.49
N PRO A 423 -3.51 -11.85 -0.31
CA PRO A 423 -2.45 -12.76 -0.72
C PRO A 423 -1.29 -12.04 -1.40
N PHE A 424 -0.06 -12.51 -1.12
CA PHE A 424 1.20 -11.89 -1.58
C PHE A 424 1.46 -10.45 -1.09
N ASN A 425 0.63 -9.92 -0.18
CA ASN A 425 0.79 -8.59 0.40
C ASN A 425 0.87 -8.64 1.94
N ARG A 426 -0.27 -8.70 2.65
CA ARG A 426 -0.32 -8.72 4.11
C ARG A 426 -1.60 -9.33 4.67
N VAL A 427 -1.55 -9.73 5.93
CA VAL A 427 -2.72 -10.09 6.75
C VAL A 427 -2.92 -9.01 7.80
N SER A 428 -4.16 -8.58 7.99
CA SER A 428 -4.50 -7.60 9.01
C SER A 428 -5.73 -7.98 9.83
N GLN A 429 -5.85 -7.34 10.99
CA GLN A 429 -6.96 -7.47 11.93
C GLN A 429 -7.45 -6.07 12.30
N LYS A 430 -8.78 -5.89 12.32
CA LYS A 430 -9.43 -4.66 12.77
C LYS A 430 -10.57 -5.00 13.72
N SER A 431 -10.69 -4.27 14.83
CA SER A 431 -11.84 -4.37 15.74
C SER A 431 -13.12 -3.92 15.04
N LYS A 432 -14.21 -4.67 15.23
CA LYS A 432 -15.55 -4.28 14.74
C LYS A 432 -16.07 -2.98 15.35
N TYR A 433 -15.66 -2.68 16.57
CA TYR A 433 -16.16 -1.56 17.36
C TYR A 433 -15.36 -0.27 17.15
N GLY A 434 -14.53 -0.22 16.10
CA GLY A 434 -13.56 0.85 15.87
C GLY A 434 -12.19 0.52 16.45
N GLY A 435 -11.18 1.28 16.00
CA GLY A 435 -9.76 1.05 16.29
C GLY A 435 -8.90 1.06 15.02
N SER A 436 -7.57 1.13 15.22
CA SER A 436 -6.58 1.02 14.15
C SER A 436 -6.51 -0.41 13.59
N GLU A 437 -6.05 -0.52 12.34
CA GLU A 437 -5.72 -1.82 11.73
C GLU A 437 -4.38 -2.33 12.29
N THR A 438 -4.34 -3.56 12.78
CA THR A 438 -3.12 -4.24 13.25
C THR A 438 -2.60 -5.17 12.16
N ASN A 439 -1.30 -5.12 11.85
CA ASN A 439 -0.66 -6.03 10.90
C ASN A 439 -0.35 -7.38 11.59
N LEU A 440 -0.89 -8.48 11.06
CA LEU A 440 -0.65 -9.84 11.56
C LEU A 440 0.48 -10.58 10.82
N GLY A 441 1.06 -9.94 9.80
CA GLY A 441 2.18 -10.44 9.00
C GLY A 441 2.13 -9.92 7.57
N SER A 442 3.28 -9.51 7.04
CA SER A 442 3.51 -9.25 5.62
C SER A 442 3.91 -10.55 4.92
N TRP A 443 3.63 -10.67 3.62
CA TRP A 443 3.93 -11.88 2.85
C TRP A 443 5.43 -12.22 2.87
N GLY A 444 5.73 -13.47 3.24
CA GLY A 444 7.08 -14.01 3.23
C GLY A 444 7.26 -15.03 2.09
N LEU A 445 6.78 -16.26 2.31
CA LEU A 445 7.11 -17.40 1.45
C LEU A 445 6.10 -18.55 1.52
N TRP A 446 6.21 -19.46 0.55
CA TRP A 446 5.53 -20.76 0.54
C TRP A 446 6.22 -21.74 1.50
N ALA A 447 5.45 -22.28 2.46
CA ALA A 447 5.94 -23.09 3.57
C ALA A 447 5.26 -24.47 3.68
N GLY A 448 4.71 -24.99 2.58
CA GLY A 448 4.14 -26.34 2.55
C GLY A 448 5.22 -27.44 2.57
N PRO A 449 4.83 -28.69 2.87
CA PRO A 449 5.75 -29.85 2.83
C PRO A 449 6.24 -30.12 1.40
N GLU A 450 7.30 -30.92 1.23
CA GLU A 450 7.95 -31.14 -0.08
C GLU A 450 7.00 -31.63 -1.19
N ASP A 451 6.01 -32.45 -0.86
CA ASP A 451 4.99 -32.95 -1.79
C ASP A 451 3.95 -31.87 -2.18
N LYS A 452 3.77 -30.84 -1.34
CA LYS A 452 2.72 -29.82 -1.44
C LYS A 452 3.22 -28.43 -1.02
N LYS A 453 4.36 -27.98 -1.56
CA LYS A 453 4.98 -26.66 -1.28
C LYS A 453 3.98 -25.51 -1.19
N TYR A 454 3.01 -25.48 -2.12
CA TYR A 454 2.01 -24.42 -2.26
C TYR A 454 0.79 -24.54 -1.33
N SER A 455 0.74 -25.52 -0.41
CA SER A 455 -0.41 -25.68 0.50
C SER A 455 -0.39 -24.76 1.72
N VAL A 456 0.70 -24.02 1.95
CA VAL A 456 0.84 -23.11 3.10
C VAL A 456 1.54 -21.82 2.68
N MET A 457 0.90 -20.68 2.97
CA MET A 457 1.49 -19.35 2.85
C MET A 457 1.93 -18.86 4.24
N LYS A 458 3.17 -18.37 4.37
CA LYS A 458 3.69 -17.80 5.61
C LYS A 458 3.77 -16.28 5.51
N TYR A 459 3.23 -15.61 6.52
CA TYR A 459 3.27 -14.16 6.69
C TYR A 459 4.00 -13.83 7.99
N GLU A 460 4.99 -12.95 7.91
CA GLU A 460 5.95 -12.65 8.98
C GLU A 460 6.14 -11.13 9.14
N HIS A 461 6.89 -10.68 10.14
CA HIS A 461 7.17 -9.26 10.36
C HIS A 461 5.89 -8.39 10.54
N GLY A 462 4.84 -8.94 11.16
CA GLY A 462 3.68 -8.17 11.59
C GLY A 462 3.98 -7.25 12.79
N THR A 463 3.00 -6.45 13.21
CA THR A 463 3.14 -5.49 14.31
C THR A 463 3.66 -6.17 15.57
N GLY A 464 4.62 -5.54 16.25
CA GLY A 464 5.25 -6.05 17.48
C GLY A 464 4.22 -6.44 18.56
N CYS A 465 4.37 -7.63 19.11
CA CYS A 465 3.52 -8.13 20.19
C CYS A 465 4.07 -7.68 21.54
N TRP A 466 3.24 -7.13 22.42
CA TRP A 466 3.65 -6.86 23.79
C TRP A 466 4.11 -8.17 24.44
N GLN A 467 5.37 -8.24 24.89
CA GLN A 467 5.99 -9.45 25.47
C GLN A 467 5.88 -10.71 24.57
N GLY A 468 5.97 -10.55 23.26
CA GLY A 468 5.96 -11.66 22.30
C GLY A 468 6.81 -11.37 21.06
N PRO A 469 6.93 -12.33 20.13
CA PRO A 469 7.55 -12.09 18.82
C PRO A 469 6.71 -11.11 17.98
N ASN A 470 7.26 -10.63 16.87
CA ASN A 470 6.47 -9.93 15.87
C ASN A 470 5.32 -10.84 15.40
N ARG A 471 4.12 -10.26 15.22
CA ARG A 471 2.95 -11.06 14.81
C ARG A 471 3.23 -11.80 13.51
N SER A 472 2.79 -13.05 13.44
CA SER A 472 2.91 -13.88 12.24
C SER A 472 1.63 -14.63 11.96
N THR A 473 1.39 -14.95 10.69
CA THR A 473 0.21 -15.71 10.26
C THR A 473 0.62 -16.84 9.31
N VAL A 474 0.12 -18.03 9.60
CA VAL A 474 0.19 -19.19 8.74
C VAL A 474 -1.18 -19.37 8.09
N VAL A 475 -1.24 -19.35 6.76
CA VAL A 475 -2.47 -19.57 6.01
C VAL A 475 -2.37 -20.93 5.32
N LYS A 476 -3.26 -21.87 5.67
CA LYS A 476 -3.37 -23.18 5.03
C LYS A 476 -4.37 -23.12 3.88
N LEU A 477 -3.97 -23.61 2.71
CA LEU A 477 -4.79 -23.60 1.51
C LEU A 477 -5.57 -24.92 1.37
N THR A 478 -6.89 -24.81 1.18
CA THR A 478 -7.80 -25.93 0.96
C THR A 478 -8.47 -25.83 -0.41
N CYS A 479 -8.67 -26.98 -1.08
CA CYS A 479 -9.32 -27.00 -2.38
C CYS A 479 -10.81 -26.69 -2.26
N GLY A 480 -11.32 -25.81 -3.12
CA GLY A 480 -12.76 -25.57 -3.25
C GLY A 480 -13.14 -24.78 -4.50
N LYS A 481 -14.45 -24.58 -4.68
CA LYS A 481 -15.02 -23.87 -5.85
C LYS A 481 -14.89 -22.35 -5.75
N GLU A 482 -14.87 -21.83 -4.53
CA GLU A 482 -14.83 -20.39 -4.23
C GLU A 482 -13.48 -20.00 -3.62
N THR A 483 -13.17 -18.69 -3.62
CA THR A 483 -11.96 -18.15 -3.00
C THR A 483 -12.34 -17.36 -1.75
N THR A 484 -12.18 -17.94 -0.57
CA THR A 484 -12.67 -17.38 0.70
C THR A 484 -11.81 -17.79 1.90
N VAL A 485 -11.74 -16.92 2.92
CA VAL A 485 -11.18 -17.28 4.24
C VAL A 485 -12.27 -18.01 5.02
N VAL A 486 -12.02 -19.26 5.40
CA VAL A 486 -12.99 -20.15 6.06
C VAL A 486 -12.96 -19.98 7.57
N SER A 487 -11.76 -19.95 8.15
CA SER A 487 -11.56 -19.91 9.59
C SER A 487 -10.29 -19.13 9.96
N THR A 488 -10.24 -18.68 11.21
CA THR A 488 -9.06 -18.03 11.81
C THR A 488 -9.00 -18.38 13.29
N THR A 489 -7.81 -18.67 13.79
CA THR A 489 -7.54 -19.06 15.17
C THR A 489 -6.20 -18.47 15.62
N GLU A 490 -6.04 -18.21 16.92
CA GLU A 490 -4.75 -17.82 17.53
C GLU A 490 -4.26 -19.01 18.38
N PRO A 491 -3.59 -20.03 17.79
CA PRO A 491 -3.11 -21.21 18.52
C PRO A 491 -1.99 -20.89 19.53
N SER A 492 -1.30 -19.75 19.38
CA SER A 492 -0.29 -19.25 20.31
C SER A 492 -0.23 -17.73 20.23
N ARG A 493 0.21 -17.08 21.31
CA ARG A 493 0.18 -15.61 21.45
C ARG A 493 0.87 -14.94 20.27
N CYS A 494 0.12 -14.12 19.52
CA CYS A 494 0.59 -13.41 18.32
C CYS A 494 1.04 -14.31 17.15
N GLU A 495 0.66 -15.59 17.16
CA GLU A 495 0.76 -16.53 16.03
C GLU A 495 -0.66 -16.92 15.59
N TYR A 496 -1.01 -16.58 14.35
CA TYR A 496 -2.34 -16.81 13.80
C TYR A 496 -2.33 -17.97 12.78
N LEU A 497 -3.37 -18.78 12.79
CA LEU A 497 -3.63 -19.83 11.81
C LEU A 497 -4.96 -19.55 11.12
N MET A 498 -4.90 -19.34 9.80
CA MET A 498 -6.08 -19.18 8.94
C MET A 498 -6.23 -20.37 7.98
N GLU A 499 -7.47 -20.71 7.66
CA GLU A 499 -7.80 -21.65 6.57
C GLU A 499 -8.41 -20.88 5.41
N PHE A 500 -7.85 -21.05 4.22
CA PHE A 500 -8.21 -20.31 3.01
C PHE A 500 -8.56 -21.29 1.89
N THR A 501 -9.81 -21.25 1.44
CA THR A 501 -10.25 -22.09 0.32
C THR A 501 -10.00 -21.37 -1.00
N THR A 502 -9.50 -22.11 -1.99
CA THR A 502 -9.26 -21.61 -3.36
C THR A 502 -9.31 -22.74 -4.38
N PRO A 503 -9.79 -22.50 -5.61
CA PRO A 503 -9.66 -23.44 -6.72
C PRO A 503 -8.20 -23.73 -7.11
N ALA A 504 -7.27 -22.78 -6.94
CA ALA A 504 -5.90 -22.91 -7.42
C ALA A 504 -5.06 -23.99 -6.72
N ILE A 505 -5.46 -24.46 -5.52
CA ILE A 505 -4.81 -25.60 -4.86
C ILE A 505 -5.43 -26.96 -5.25
N CYS A 506 -6.57 -26.98 -5.96
CA CYS A 506 -7.19 -28.22 -6.41
C CYS A 506 -6.29 -28.97 -7.40
N GLN A 507 -6.19 -30.28 -7.18
CA GLN A 507 -5.38 -31.20 -7.99
C GLN A 507 -6.27 -31.95 -8.98
N GLU A 508 -5.64 -32.52 -10.01
CA GLU A 508 -6.35 -33.39 -10.97
C GLU A 508 -6.89 -34.63 -10.23
N PRO A 509 -8.21 -34.95 -10.34
CA PRO A 509 -8.79 -36.10 -9.66
C PRO A 509 -8.20 -37.40 -10.23
N GLN A 510 -7.63 -38.24 -9.36
CA GLN A 510 -6.89 -39.43 -9.78
C GLN A 510 -7.85 -40.56 -10.22
N PRO A 511 -7.47 -41.41 -11.18
CA PRO A 511 -8.32 -42.53 -11.63
C PRO A 511 -8.68 -43.53 -10.51
N SER A 512 -7.85 -43.64 -9.48
CA SER A 512 -8.13 -44.46 -8.28
C SER A 512 -9.32 -43.94 -7.47
N ASP A 513 -9.67 -42.65 -7.57
CA ASP A 513 -10.84 -42.10 -6.90
C ASP A 513 -12.16 -42.44 -7.61
N LEU A 514 -12.11 -42.97 -8.85
CA LEU A 514 -13.27 -43.40 -9.61
C LEU A 514 -13.76 -44.81 -9.24
N PHE A 515 -12.91 -45.61 -8.58
CA PHE A 515 -13.22 -46.95 -8.11
C PHE A 515 -12.98 -47.01 -6.60
N PRO A 516 -14.04 -46.94 -5.78
CA PRO A 516 -13.92 -47.42 -4.40
C PRO A 516 -13.30 -48.82 -4.44
N HIS A 517 -12.36 -49.09 -3.54
CA HIS A 517 -11.96 -50.46 -3.25
C HIS A 517 -13.12 -51.18 -2.55
N ASP A 518 -14.11 -51.58 -3.34
CA ASP A 518 -15.02 -52.67 -2.98
C ASP A 518 -14.17 -53.95 -3.02
N GLU A 519 -13.42 -54.21 -1.94
CA GLU A 519 -12.91 -55.56 -1.66
C GLU A 519 -14.12 -56.46 -1.37
N PHE A 520 -14.53 -57.21 -2.39
CA PHE A 520 -15.58 -58.23 -2.36
C PHE A 520 -15.09 -59.55 -1.73
#